data_AF-A0A8W8L2I2-F1
#
_entry.id   AF-A0A8W8L2I2-F1
#
_cell.length_a   1.000
_cell.length_b   1.000
_cell.length_c   1.000
_cell.angle_alpha   90.00
_cell.angle_beta   90.00
_cell.angle_gamma   90.00
#
_symmetry.space_group_name_H-M   'P 1'
#
loop_
_entity.id
_entity.type
_entity.pdbx_description
1 polymer ?
#
loop_
_entity_poly.entity_id
_entity_poly.type
_entity_poly.pdbx_seq_one_letter_code
_entity_poly.pdbx_strand_id
1 'polypeptide(L)' 'MKGKKPQGAPLGIETKFQLVLKGQNFVCLESLSERGKCVGVLADGSLKPALACSNTDEHAKFGVYLASTPYSQYPRQK' A
#
# COMPACT_ATOMS: atom_id res chain seq x y z
N MET A 1 -32.15 -2.32 -7.08
CA MET A 1 -31.48 -1.02 -6.93
C MET A 1 -30.00 -1.20 -7.26
N LYS A 2 -29.48 -0.60 -8.35
CA LYS A 2 -28.03 -0.62 -8.66
C LYS A 2 -27.35 0.38 -7.71
N GLY A 3 -26.58 -0.12 -6.74
CA GLY A 3 -25.83 0.74 -5.82
C GLY A 3 -24.88 1.64 -6.61
N LYS A 4 -24.98 2.95 -6.42
CA LYS A 4 -23.97 3.90 -6.88
C LYS A 4 -22.64 3.49 -6.23
N LYS A 5 -21.66 3.07 -7.05
CA LYS A 5 -20.28 2.95 -6.57
C LYS A 5 -19.87 4.34 -6.05
N PRO A 6 -19.33 4.47 -4.83
CA PRO A 6 -18.83 5.75 -4.36
C PRO A 6 -17.79 6.24 -5.37
N GLN A 7 -17.96 7.49 -5.81
CA GLN A 7 -16.97 8.14 -6.66
C GLN A 7 -15.72 8.32 -5.81
N GLY A 8 -14.70 7.51 -6.04
CA GLY A 8 -13.43 7.59 -5.31
C GLY A 8 -12.80 8.97 -5.46
N ALA A 9 -11.91 9.32 -4.54
CA ALA A 9 -11.15 10.56 -4.63
C ALA A 9 -10.43 10.67 -5.99
N PRO A 10 -10.25 11.90 -6.52
CA PRO A 10 -9.45 12.10 -7.72
C PRO A 10 -8.07 11.46 -7.57
N LEU A 11 -7.60 10.77 -8.61
CA LEU A 11 -6.27 10.14 -8.61
C LEU A 11 -5.19 11.21 -8.74
N GLY A 12 -4.77 11.79 -7.62
CA GLY A 12 -3.71 12.78 -7.51
C GLY A 12 -2.32 12.16 -7.33
N ILE A 13 -1.28 13.00 -7.22
CA ILE A 13 0.07 12.54 -6.87
C ILE A 13 0.11 11.89 -5.48
N GLU A 14 -0.77 12.34 -4.59
CA GLU A 14 -0.98 11.83 -3.22
C GLU A 14 -1.48 10.38 -3.17
N THR A 15 -2.03 9.85 -4.26
CA THR A 15 -2.49 8.45 -4.33
C THR A 15 -1.40 7.49 -4.79
N LYS A 16 -0.18 7.99 -5.07
CA LYS A 16 0.94 7.17 -5.55
C LYS A 16 1.90 6.84 -4.43
N PHE A 17 2.20 5.55 -4.30
CA PHE A 17 3.15 5.03 -3.32
C PHE A 17 4.29 4.30 -4.02
N GLN A 18 5.50 4.45 -3.49
CA GLN A 18 6.61 3.58 -3.78
C GLN A 18 6.51 2.34 -2.90
N LEU A 19 6.59 1.17 -3.52
CA LEU A 19 6.70 -0.10 -2.80
C LEU A 19 8.16 -0.31 -2.39
N VAL A 20 8.44 -0.30 -1.09
CA VAL A 20 9.79 -0.49 -0.55
C VAL A 20 9.86 -1.84 0.14
N LEU A 21 10.81 -2.67 -0.27
CA LEU A 21 11.04 -3.97 0.36
C LEU A 21 11.62 -3.76 1.78
N LYS A 22 11.04 -4.44 2.77
CA LYS A 22 11.51 -4.42 4.16
C LYS A 22 11.86 -5.83 4.62
N GLY A 23 13.16 -6.08 4.76
CA GLY A 23 13.67 -7.42 5.00
C GLY A 23 13.41 -8.33 3.80
N GLN A 24 13.01 -9.58 4.05
CA GLN A 24 12.81 -10.57 2.98
C GLN A 24 11.34 -10.70 2.53
N ASN A 25 10.37 -10.43 3.41
CA ASN A 25 8.98 -10.86 3.20
C ASN A 25 7.93 -9.74 3.33
N PHE A 26 8.32 -8.53 3.71
CA PHE A 26 7.39 -7.43 3.93
C PHE A 26 7.67 -6.28 2.99
N VAL A 27 6.63 -5.47 2.78
CA VAL A 27 6.71 -4.22 2.02
C VAL A 27 6.21 -3.06 2.86
N CYS A 28 6.73 -1.88 2.57
CA CYS A 28 6.21 -0.61 3.04
C CYS A 28 5.64 0.17 1.85
N LEU A 29 4.59 0.96 2.10
CA LEU A 29 4.00 1.87 1.13
C LEU A 29 4.46 3.30 1.46
N GLU A 30 5.51 3.76 0.80
CA GLU A 30 6.09 5.09 1.01
C GLU A 30 5.46 6.13 0.07
N SER A 31 5.13 7.31 0.58
CA SER A 31 4.57 8.39 -0.24
C SER A 31 5.60 8.89 -1.27
N LEU A 32 5.17 9.07 -2.53
CA LEU A 32 6.02 9.70 -3.55
C LEU A 32 6.15 11.22 -3.39
N SER A 33 5.15 11.88 -2.81
CA SER A 33 5.18 13.34 -2.58
C SER A 33 5.85 13.71 -1.27
N GLU A 34 5.81 12.83 -0.27
CA GLU A 34 6.33 13.07 1.07
C GLU A 34 7.32 11.98 1.49
N ARG A 35 8.59 12.16 1.11
CA ARG A 35 9.67 11.20 1.39
C ARG A 35 9.75 10.84 2.87
N GLY A 36 9.97 9.57 3.14
CA GLY A 36 10.09 9.02 4.48
C GLY A 36 8.76 8.76 5.20
N LYS A 37 7.62 9.20 4.65
CA LYS A 37 6.29 8.92 5.22
C LYS A 37 5.70 7.66 4.63
N CYS A 38 5.22 6.77 5.50
CA CYS A 38 4.63 5.50 5.12
C CYS A 38 3.18 5.35 5.60
N VAL A 39 2.42 4.53 4.89
CA VAL A 39 1.16 4.00 5.43
C VAL A 39 1.49 3.07 6.58
N GLY A 40 0.76 3.19 7.70
CA GLY A 40 0.91 2.29 8.83
C GLY A 40 -0.42 2.01 9.53
N VAL A 41 -0.50 0.86 10.18
CA VAL A 41 -1.70 0.41 10.90
C VAL A 41 -1.32 0.06 12.34
N LEU A 42 -2.05 0.63 13.30
CA LEU A 42 -1.88 0.37 14.72
C LEU A 42 -2.45 -1.00 15.09
N ALA A 43 -2.10 -1.50 16.28
CA ALA A 43 -2.54 -2.82 16.74
C ALA A 43 -4.06 -2.94 16.90
N ASP A 44 -4.76 -1.82 17.11
CA ASP A 44 -6.22 -1.74 17.17
C ASP A 44 -6.90 -1.70 15.78
N GLY A 45 -6.12 -1.74 14.70
CA GLY A 45 -6.60 -1.68 13.32
C GLY A 45 -6.82 -0.27 12.78
N SER A 46 -6.56 0.78 13.56
CA SER A 46 -6.66 2.17 13.11
C SER A 46 -5.44 2.58 12.27
N LEU A 47 -5.61 3.61 11.44
CA LEU A 47 -4.52 4.17 10.64
C LEU A 47 -3.57 4.98 11.53
N LYS A 48 -2.27 4.68 11.43
CA LYS A 48 -1.23 5.44 12.11
C LYS A 48 -1.01 6.80 11.39
N PRO A 49 -0.90 7.93 12.11
CA PRO A 49 -0.58 9.20 11.50
C PRO A 49 0.76 9.17 10.75
N ALA A 50 0.77 9.71 9.53
CA ALA A 50 1.95 9.71 8.65
C ALA A 50 3.17 10.45 9.25
N LEU A 51 2.94 11.42 10.15
CA LEU A 51 4.00 12.14 10.87
C LEU A 51 4.83 11.23 11.79
N ALA A 52 4.27 10.09 12.21
CA ALA A 52 4.89 9.15 13.12
C ALA A 52 5.10 7.77 12.48
N CYS A 53 5.08 7.68 11.14
CA CYS A 53 5.15 6.43 10.41
C CYS A 53 6.18 6.51 9.28
N SER A 54 7.28 5.79 9.43
CA SER A 54 8.35 5.69 8.45
C SER A 54 8.58 4.24 8.03
N ASN A 55 9.46 4.04 7.05
CA ASN A 55 9.80 2.70 6.58
C ASN A 55 10.55 1.86 7.63
N THR A 56 11.07 2.44 8.72
CA THR A 56 11.68 1.68 9.83
C THR A 56 10.65 1.22 10.87
N ASP A 57 9.42 1.73 10.83
CA ASP A 57 8.35 1.38 11.76
C ASP A 57 7.78 -0.03 11.50
N GLU A 58 7.54 -0.79 12.57
CA GLU A 58 6.90 -2.11 12.52
C GLU A 58 5.46 -2.03 12.02
N HIS A 59 4.75 -0.95 12.35
CA HIS A 59 3.38 -0.69 11.92
C HIS A 59 3.25 -0.41 10.42
N ALA A 60 4.36 -0.15 9.73
CA ALA A 60 4.39 0.08 8.28
C ALA A 60 4.62 -1.19 7.46
N LYS A 61 4.76 -2.36 8.10
CA LYS A 61 4.99 -3.65 7.43
C LYS A 61 3.69 -4.26 6.94
N PHE A 62 3.62 -4.50 5.64
CA PHE A 62 2.52 -5.23 5.02
C PHE A 62 3.03 -6.52 4.38
N GLY A 63 2.28 -7.62 4.60
CA GLY A 63 2.38 -8.81 3.77
C GLY A 63 1.48 -8.65 2.54
N VAL A 64 1.96 -9.09 1.38
CA VAL A 64 1.18 -9.04 0.13
C VAL A 64 0.64 -10.42 -0.18
N TYR A 65 -0.69 -10.54 -0.19
CA TYR A 65 -1.39 -11.73 -0.67
C TYR A 65 -2.02 -11.42 -2.04
N LEU A 66 -1.58 -12.12 -3.08
CA LEU A 66 -2.11 -11.96 -4.43
C LEU A 66 -3.36 -12.84 -4.61
N ALA A 67 -4.54 -12.24 -4.49
CA ALA A 67 -5.81 -12.97 -4.57
C ALA A 67 -6.20 -13.35 -6.02
N SER A 68 -5.92 -12.48 -6.99
CA SER A 68 -6.11 -12.74 -8.42
C SER A 68 -5.22 -11.82 -9.24
N THR A 69 -4.87 -12.23 -10.46
CA THR A 69 -4.22 -11.34 -11.43
C THR A 69 -5.21 -11.03 -12.56
N PRO A 70 -5.36 -9.75 -12.95
CA PRO A 70 -6.08 -9.41 -14.18
C PRO A 70 -5.30 -9.85 -15.44
N TYR A 71 -4.00 -10.17 -15.28
CA TYR A 71 -3.15 -10.70 -16.32
C TYR A 71 -3.17 -12.23 -16.29
N SER A 72 -4.13 -12.84 -16.99
CA SER A 72 -4.16 -14.29 -17.22
C SER A 72 -3.19 -14.76 -18.32
N GLN A 73 -2.43 -13.85 -18.93
CA GLN A 73 -1.72 -14.08 -20.20
C GLN A 73 -0.23 -13.76 -20.24
N TYR A 74 0.46 -13.60 -19.10
CA TYR A 74 1.93 -13.73 -19.17
C TYR A 74 2.26 -15.22 -19.25
N PRO A 75 2.85 -15.73 -20.34
CA PRO A 75 3.29 -17.11 -20.39
C PRO A 75 4.25 -17.33 -19.22
N ARG A 76 4.07 -18.43 -18.48
CA ARG A 76 5.07 -18.87 -17.50
C ARG A 76 6.42 -18.87 -18.21
N GLN A 77 7.33 -18.01 -17.78
CA GLN A 77 8.73 -18.17 -18.16
C GLN A 77 9.16 -19.53 -17.60
N LYS A 78 9.54 -20.42 -18.52
CA LYS A 78 10.12 -21.72 -18.21
C LYS A 78 11.53 -21.55 -17.67
#